data_AF-V4LK11-F1
#
_entry.id   AF-V4LK11-F1
#
_cell.length_a   1.000
_cell.length_b   1.000
_cell.length_c   1.000
_cell.angle_alpha   90.00
_cell.angle_beta   90.00
_cell.angle_gamma   90.00
#
_symmetry.space_group_name_H-M   'P 1'
#
loop_
_entity.id
_entity.type
_entity.pdbx_description
1 polymer ?
#
loop_
_entity_poly.entity_id
_entity_poly.type
_entity_poly.pdbx_seq_one_letter_code
_entity_poly.pdbx_strand_id
1 'polypeptide(L)'
;MAEDGPNWDGLLKWSLSHADGTRPTRQLSEEDRKWFTEAMQSQTVDVVKRMKEITQVMLTPQHVLEAHEVTSQDIQDLLDELKDHVESIDMANDLHSIGGLVPLLGYLKNSDANIRAKSADVISTMVENNPRSQQSVMEANGLESLLLNFTSDTDMHSRTQALGAISSLIRHNNSGITGFRIADGYTGLRDALESDSVRLQRKALNLLHYLLQENDSDYDIAIELGLHGLMIHLVSSFDADIREAALRGLLELAKNRKLCTCGSSLGKDNEKLRQILEDQIKGISLLSQEDLSAAEEERQLLDSLWVTLYNEPSSL
;
A
#
# COMPACT_ATOMS: atom_id res chain seq x y z
N MET A 1 -18.82 16.32 28.04
CA MET A 1 -19.05 17.78 28.17
C MET A 1 -17.88 18.46 27.49
N ALA A 2 -18.11 18.94 26.26
CA ALA A 2 -17.10 19.59 25.44
C ALA A 2 -17.38 21.10 25.47
N GLU A 3 -16.76 21.82 26.40
CA GLU A 3 -16.81 23.30 26.48
C GLU A 3 -15.52 23.87 27.08
N ASP A 4 -14.37 23.53 26.48
CA ASP A 4 -13.22 24.44 26.50
C ASP A 4 -12.34 24.07 25.31
N GLY A 5 -12.82 24.44 24.13
CA GLY A 5 -12.00 24.43 22.92
C GLY A 5 -10.84 25.42 23.08
N PRO A 6 -9.73 25.21 22.38
CA PRO A 6 -8.60 26.14 22.38
C PRO A 6 -9.08 27.56 22.05
N ASN A 7 -8.49 28.54 22.72
CA ASN A 7 -8.72 29.95 22.43
C ASN A 7 -8.01 30.33 21.12
N TRP A 8 -8.41 29.71 20.00
CA TRP A 8 -7.93 29.99 18.65
C TRP A 8 -8.11 31.46 18.30
N ASP A 9 -9.20 32.07 18.77
CA ASP A 9 -9.45 33.49 18.63
C ASP A 9 -8.38 34.31 19.37
N GLY A 10 -7.97 33.90 20.57
CA GLY A 10 -6.85 34.47 21.31
C GLY A 10 -5.50 34.28 20.62
N LEU A 11 -5.20 33.08 20.10
CA LEU A 11 -3.96 32.78 19.39
C LEU A 11 -3.87 33.55 18.06
N LEU A 12 -4.98 33.64 17.32
CA LEU A 12 -5.10 34.40 16.09
C LEU A 12 -4.96 35.90 16.35
N LYS A 13 -5.67 36.44 17.35
CA LYS A 13 -5.54 37.86 17.76
C LYS A 13 -4.12 38.19 18.21
N TRP A 14 -3.48 37.28 18.96
CA TRP A 14 -2.10 37.41 19.34
C TRP A 14 -1.19 37.42 18.10
N SER A 15 -1.30 36.44 17.20
CA SER A 15 -0.49 36.37 15.97
C SER A 15 -0.67 37.61 15.08
N LEU A 16 -1.91 38.07 14.88
CA LEU A 16 -2.24 39.28 14.12
C LEU A 16 -1.66 40.54 14.75
N SER A 17 -1.65 40.65 16.09
CA SER A 17 -1.03 41.78 16.79
C SER A 17 0.50 41.81 16.71
N HIS A 18 1.12 40.67 16.36
CA HIS A 18 2.57 40.51 16.20
C HIS A 18 3.03 40.52 14.73
N ALA A 19 2.10 40.47 13.77
CA ALA A 19 2.36 40.41 12.33
C ALA A 19 2.16 41.76 11.60
N ASP A 20 2.28 42.88 12.30
CA ASP A 20 2.30 44.22 11.68
C ASP A 20 3.66 44.42 10.99
N GLY A 21 3.75 43.97 9.72
CA GLY A 21 4.96 43.99 8.88
C GLY A 21 5.54 45.39 8.58
N THR A 22 5.08 46.43 9.27
CA THR A 22 5.57 47.81 9.21
C THR A 22 6.57 48.16 10.33
N ARG A 23 6.82 47.25 11.29
CA ARG A 23 7.72 47.46 12.43
C ARG A 23 8.89 46.46 12.44
N PRO A 24 10.08 46.85 12.93
CA PRO A 24 11.20 45.92 13.07
C PRO A 24 10.85 44.78 14.03
N THR A 25 11.31 43.57 13.73
CA THR A 25 11.03 42.34 14.48
C THR A 25 11.34 42.52 15.96
N ARG A 26 10.29 42.61 16.78
CA ARG A 26 10.42 42.75 18.23
C ARG A 26 10.84 41.40 18.83
N GLN A 27 11.85 41.38 19.70
CA GLN A 27 12.20 40.16 20.42
C GLN A 27 11.05 39.79 21.38
N LEU A 28 10.51 38.58 21.21
CA LEU A 28 9.50 38.02 22.11
C LEU A 28 10.03 38.02 23.55
N SER A 29 9.19 38.44 24.49
CA SER A 29 9.50 38.32 25.92
C SER A 29 9.53 36.83 26.33
N GLU A 30 10.21 36.51 27.42
CA GLU A 30 10.21 35.13 27.94
C GLU A 30 8.80 34.68 28.36
N GLU A 31 7.98 35.61 28.85
CA GLU A 31 6.59 35.38 29.24
C GLU A 31 5.73 35.02 28.03
N ASP A 32 5.87 35.73 26.90
CA ASP A 32 5.15 35.44 25.66
C ASP A 32 5.57 34.10 25.05
N ARG A 33 6.89 33.78 25.09
CA ARG A 33 7.39 32.48 24.64
C ARG A 33 6.83 31.35 25.49
N LYS A 34 6.78 31.54 26.80
CA LYS A 34 6.27 30.53 27.74
C LYS A 34 4.77 30.32 27.56
N TRP A 35 4.00 31.40 27.45
CA TRP A 35 2.56 31.34 27.18
C TRP A 35 2.26 30.64 25.86
N PHE A 36 2.99 30.96 24.78
CA PHE A 36 2.82 30.30 23.48
C PHE A 36 3.15 28.80 23.57
N THR A 37 4.24 28.46 24.26
CA THR A 37 4.66 27.06 24.46
C THR A 37 3.63 26.29 25.29
N GLU A 38 3.09 26.88 26.36
CA GLU A 38 2.04 26.29 27.18
C GLU A 38 0.71 26.15 26.43
N ALA A 39 0.32 27.16 25.63
CA ALA A 39 -0.87 27.10 24.79
C ALA A 39 -0.77 26.01 23.71
N MET A 40 0.42 25.80 23.15
CA MET A 40 0.66 24.71 22.19
C MET A 40 0.73 23.34 22.87
N GLN A 41 1.41 23.23 24.01
CA GLN A 41 1.57 21.97 24.75
C GLN A 41 0.29 21.50 25.45
N SER A 42 -0.57 22.42 25.88
CA SER A 42 -1.84 22.09 26.54
C SER A 42 -2.82 21.33 25.62
N GLN A 43 -2.58 21.34 24.31
CA GLN A 43 -3.44 20.69 23.32
C GLN A 43 -2.74 19.63 22.45
N THR A 44 -1.41 19.50 22.52
CA THR A 44 -0.76 18.31 21.95
C THR A 44 -1.14 17.13 22.81
N VAL A 45 -2.06 16.29 22.33
CA VAL A 45 -2.18 14.91 22.83
C VAL A 45 -0.76 14.36 22.79
N ASP A 46 -0.26 13.88 23.92
CA ASP A 46 1.03 13.20 23.95
C ASP A 46 0.84 11.89 23.18
N VAL A 47 1.00 11.98 21.85
CA VAL A 47 0.76 10.89 20.90
C VAL A 47 1.64 9.70 21.29
N VAL A 48 2.88 9.95 21.72
CA VAL A 48 3.78 8.91 22.21
C VAL A 48 3.22 8.23 23.45
N LYS A 49 2.66 8.98 24.41
CA LYS A 49 1.96 8.38 25.56
C LYS A 49 0.74 7.58 25.12
N ARG A 50 -0.07 8.08 24.19
CA ARG A 50 -1.24 7.35 23.69
C ARG A 50 -0.85 6.06 22.97
N MET A 51 0.16 6.09 22.11
CA MET A 51 0.72 4.90 21.47
C MET A 51 1.30 3.89 22.46
N LYS A 52 1.86 4.34 23.60
CA LYS A 52 2.28 3.45 24.69
C LYS A 52 1.09 2.78 25.36
N GLU A 53 -0.01 3.50 25.58
CA GLU A 53 -1.25 2.92 26.11
C GLU A 53 -1.80 1.84 25.15
N ILE A 54 -1.88 2.13 23.85
CA ILE A 54 -2.29 1.15 22.83
C ILE A 54 -1.34 -0.05 22.83
N THR A 55 -0.03 0.19 22.88
CA THR A 55 1.00 -0.86 22.97
C THR A 55 0.78 -1.75 24.20
N GLN A 56 0.43 -1.17 25.34
CA GLN A 56 0.15 -1.91 26.56
C GLN A 56 -1.10 -2.79 26.41
N VAL A 57 -2.14 -2.32 25.72
CA VAL A 57 -3.30 -3.16 25.37
C VAL A 57 -2.86 -4.33 24.49
N MET A 58 -2.03 -4.09 23.47
CA MET A 58 -1.55 -5.16 22.58
C MET A 58 -0.67 -6.22 23.27
N LEU A 59 0.04 -5.83 24.32
CA LEU A 59 0.85 -6.74 25.14
C LEU A 59 0.02 -7.51 26.17
N THR A 60 -1.22 -7.10 26.42
CA THR A 60 -2.07 -7.70 27.44
C THR A 60 -2.61 -9.05 26.95
N PRO A 61 -2.48 -10.13 27.73
CA PRO A 61 -3.01 -11.43 27.33
C PRO A 61 -4.52 -11.40 27.09
N GLN A 62 -4.98 -12.14 26.08
CA GLN A 62 -6.38 -12.17 25.64
C GLN A 62 -7.38 -12.42 26.80
N HIS A 63 -7.09 -13.37 27.69
CA HIS A 63 -7.97 -13.66 28.84
C HIS A 63 -8.11 -12.49 29.83
N VAL A 64 -7.10 -11.61 29.91
CA VAL A 64 -7.16 -10.40 30.75
C VAL A 64 -7.98 -9.32 30.06
N LEU A 65 -7.84 -9.17 28.74
CA LEU A 65 -8.66 -8.26 27.94
C LEU A 65 -10.15 -8.63 28.07
N GLU A 66 -10.47 -9.92 27.92
CA GLU A 66 -11.84 -10.44 28.09
C GLU A 66 -12.39 -10.21 29.49
N ALA A 67 -11.55 -10.36 30.54
CA ALA A 67 -11.95 -10.09 31.92
C ALA A 67 -12.24 -8.61 32.19
N HIS A 68 -11.68 -7.70 31.37
CA HIS A 68 -11.96 -6.26 31.41
C HIS A 68 -13.02 -5.84 30.37
N GLU A 69 -13.75 -6.80 29.80
CA GLU A 69 -14.79 -6.57 28.80
C GLU A 69 -14.30 -5.87 27.52
N VAL A 70 -13.00 -5.96 27.22
CA VAL A 70 -12.43 -5.45 25.96
C VAL A 70 -12.79 -6.41 24.84
N THR A 71 -13.55 -5.91 23.87
CA THR A 71 -14.04 -6.69 22.73
C THR A 71 -13.06 -6.66 21.56
N SER A 72 -13.24 -7.57 20.59
CA SER A 72 -12.51 -7.49 19.32
C SER A 72 -12.73 -6.17 18.60
N GLN A 73 -13.89 -5.53 18.76
CA GLN A 73 -14.17 -4.23 18.13
C GLN A 73 -13.34 -3.13 18.78
N ASP A 74 -13.20 -3.14 20.11
CA ASP A 74 -12.36 -2.15 20.81
C ASP A 74 -10.88 -2.27 20.36
N ILE A 75 -10.39 -3.50 20.16
CA ILE A 75 -9.04 -3.72 19.63
C ILE A 75 -8.91 -3.18 18.20
N GLN A 76 -9.93 -3.38 17.37
CA GLN A 76 -9.95 -2.87 16.01
C GLN A 76 -9.94 -1.32 15.99
N ASP A 77 -10.72 -0.68 16.84
CA ASP A 77 -10.77 0.79 16.94
C ASP A 77 -9.43 1.35 17.45
N LEU A 78 -8.77 0.67 18.39
CA LEU A 78 -7.42 1.03 18.85
C LEU A 78 -6.36 0.88 17.74
N LEU A 79 -6.50 -0.11 16.85
CA LEU A 79 -5.61 -0.26 15.70
C LEU A 79 -5.84 0.83 14.64
N ASP A 80 -7.09 1.27 14.45
CA ASP A 80 -7.39 2.42 13.58
C ASP A 80 -6.78 3.70 14.15
N GLU A 81 -6.92 3.94 15.46
CA GLU A 81 -6.28 5.08 16.13
C GLU A 81 -4.75 5.02 16.01
N LEU A 82 -4.16 3.82 16.17
CA LEU A 82 -2.73 3.64 16.01
C LEU A 82 -2.29 3.92 14.56
N LYS A 83 -3.10 3.53 13.57
CA LYS A 83 -2.84 3.82 12.16
C LYS A 83 -2.73 5.32 11.92
N ASP A 84 -3.72 6.09 12.39
CA ASP A 84 -3.75 7.55 12.25
C ASP A 84 -2.49 8.20 12.86
N HIS A 85 -1.99 7.65 13.97
CA HIS A 85 -0.74 8.15 14.57
C HIS A 85 0.49 7.82 13.73
N VAL A 86 0.62 6.61 13.20
CA VAL A 86 1.79 6.19 12.41
C VAL A 86 1.81 6.73 10.98
N GLU A 87 0.78 7.47 10.54
CA GLU A 87 0.86 8.29 9.32
C GLU A 87 1.99 9.33 9.41
N SER A 88 2.32 9.77 10.63
CA SER A 88 3.53 10.57 10.87
C SER A 88 4.78 9.69 10.90
N ILE A 89 5.77 10.01 10.05
CA ILE A 89 7.06 9.29 9.96
C ILE A 89 7.76 9.24 11.33
N ASP A 90 7.68 10.30 12.12
CA ASP A 90 8.29 10.35 13.46
C ASP A 90 7.62 9.35 14.39
N MET A 91 6.28 9.31 14.39
CA MET A 91 5.50 8.39 15.22
C MET A 91 5.65 6.94 14.78
N ALA A 92 5.71 6.67 13.47
CA ALA A 92 6.02 5.35 12.93
C ALA A 92 7.37 4.82 13.48
N ASN A 93 8.40 5.67 13.51
CA ASN A 93 9.71 5.31 14.05
C ASN A 93 9.71 5.19 15.58
N ASP A 94 8.92 6.02 16.27
CA ASP A 94 8.75 5.94 17.72
C ASP A 94 8.00 4.67 18.14
N LEU A 95 7.06 4.15 17.33
CA LEU A 95 6.33 2.91 17.63
C LEU A 95 7.26 1.73 17.89
N HIS A 96 8.31 1.60 17.08
CA HIS A 96 9.36 0.60 17.32
C HIS A 96 10.11 0.87 18.61
N SER A 97 10.51 2.13 18.83
CA SER A 97 11.31 2.57 19.97
C SER A 97 10.59 2.40 21.32
N ILE A 98 9.26 2.52 21.35
CA ILE A 98 8.43 2.28 22.54
C ILE A 98 8.04 0.81 22.73
N GLY A 99 8.49 -0.09 21.84
CA GLY A 99 8.24 -1.53 21.92
C GLY A 99 6.89 -1.98 21.34
N GLY A 100 6.19 -1.13 20.58
CA GLY A 100 4.89 -1.45 19.98
C GLY A 100 4.96 -2.28 18.70
N LEU A 101 6.12 -2.36 18.04
CA LEU A 101 6.26 -3.13 16.79
C LEU A 101 6.05 -4.64 16.99
N VAL A 102 6.72 -5.24 17.98
CA VAL A 102 6.65 -6.69 18.23
C VAL A 102 5.21 -7.16 18.55
N PRO A 103 4.44 -6.52 19.45
CA PRO A 103 3.06 -6.92 19.68
C PRO A 103 2.15 -6.67 18.46
N LEU A 104 2.38 -5.60 17.69
CA LEU A 104 1.66 -5.37 16.43
C LEU A 104 1.90 -6.51 15.42
N LEU A 105 3.14 -6.97 15.27
CA LEU A 105 3.46 -8.16 14.47
C LEU A 105 2.84 -9.43 15.06
N GLY A 106 2.73 -9.53 16.38
CA GLY A 106 2.04 -10.63 17.07
C GLY A 106 0.55 -10.70 16.70
N TYR A 107 -0.11 -9.56 16.51
CA TYR A 107 -1.51 -9.48 16.11
C TYR A 107 -1.78 -9.96 14.69
N LEU A 108 -0.75 -10.07 13.83
CA LEU A 108 -0.88 -10.78 12.54
C LEU A 108 -1.25 -12.26 12.73
N LYS A 109 -1.10 -12.84 13.93
CA LYS A 109 -1.48 -14.23 14.24
C LYS A 109 -2.75 -14.33 15.09
N ASN A 110 -3.50 -13.22 15.23
CA ASN A 110 -4.72 -13.20 16.02
C ASN A 110 -5.80 -14.12 15.41
N SER A 111 -6.67 -14.69 16.24
CA SER A 111 -7.79 -15.52 15.77
C SER A 111 -8.80 -14.73 14.93
N ASP A 112 -8.96 -13.45 15.20
CA ASP A 112 -9.86 -12.55 14.47
C ASP A 112 -9.19 -12.03 13.19
N ALA A 113 -9.82 -12.30 12.04
CA ALA A 113 -9.33 -11.88 10.74
C ALA A 113 -9.28 -10.36 10.57
N ASN A 114 -10.20 -9.61 11.20
CA ASN A 114 -10.21 -8.16 11.10
C ASN A 114 -9.07 -7.54 11.90
N ILE A 115 -8.70 -8.14 13.04
CA ILE A 115 -7.52 -7.71 13.80
C ILE A 115 -6.26 -7.97 12.98
N ARG A 116 -6.12 -9.15 12.35
CA ARG A 116 -5.00 -9.45 11.45
C ARG A 116 -4.91 -8.44 10.30
N ALA A 117 -6.05 -8.14 9.67
CA ALA A 117 -6.16 -7.19 8.56
C ALA A 117 -5.77 -5.76 8.98
N LYS A 118 -6.28 -5.25 10.11
CA LYS A 118 -5.95 -3.92 10.63
C LYS A 118 -4.50 -3.82 11.08
N SER A 119 -3.95 -4.86 11.69
CA SER A 119 -2.53 -4.89 12.03
C SER A 119 -1.64 -4.81 10.79
N ALA A 120 -1.99 -5.53 9.71
CA ALA A 120 -1.29 -5.40 8.43
C ALA A 120 -1.43 -3.98 7.84
N ASP A 121 -2.60 -3.34 7.96
CA ASP A 121 -2.83 -1.97 7.49
C ASP A 121 -1.97 -0.94 8.26
N VAL A 122 -1.90 -1.04 9.61
CA VAL A 122 -0.99 -0.22 10.43
C VAL A 122 0.46 -0.41 10.00
N ILE A 123 0.89 -1.66 9.78
CA ILE A 123 2.26 -1.95 9.30
C ILE A 123 2.49 -1.33 7.93
N SER A 124 1.52 -1.44 7.02
CA SER A 124 1.58 -0.85 5.67
C SER A 124 1.83 0.65 5.75
N THR A 125 1.05 1.39 6.55
CA THR A 125 1.20 2.83 6.76
C THR A 125 2.55 3.18 7.39
N MET A 126 2.95 2.44 8.44
CA MET A 126 4.20 2.70 9.17
C MET A 126 5.45 2.58 8.29
N VAL A 127 5.47 1.63 7.34
CA VAL A 127 6.64 1.37 6.47
C VAL A 127 6.60 2.09 5.13
N GLU A 128 5.47 2.70 4.77
CA GLU A 128 5.30 3.36 3.49
C GLU A 128 6.30 4.51 3.30
N ASN A 129 7.20 4.36 2.33
CA ASN A 129 8.28 5.29 2.05
C ASN A 129 9.15 5.64 3.28
N ASN A 130 9.28 4.72 4.24
CA ASN A 130 10.00 4.93 5.49
C ASN A 130 11.10 3.86 5.71
N PRO A 131 12.35 4.09 5.23
CA PRO A 131 13.42 3.09 5.28
C PRO A 131 13.76 2.60 6.70
N ARG A 132 13.64 3.46 7.72
CA ARG A 132 13.93 3.09 9.11
C ARG A 132 12.90 2.12 9.66
N SER A 133 11.61 2.39 9.40
CA SER A 133 10.54 1.47 9.79
C SER A 133 10.55 0.20 8.95
N GLN A 134 10.82 0.27 7.65
CA GLN A 134 11.05 -0.91 6.80
C GLN A 134 12.14 -1.81 7.38
N GLN A 135 13.31 -1.25 7.74
CA GLN A 135 14.40 -2.00 8.35
C GLN A 135 13.96 -2.63 9.69
N SER A 136 13.27 -1.87 10.55
CA SER A 136 12.80 -2.37 11.85
C SER A 136 11.84 -3.55 11.70
N VAL A 137 10.94 -3.52 10.71
CA VAL A 137 10.03 -4.64 10.39
C VAL A 137 10.79 -5.84 9.85
N MET A 138 11.78 -5.63 8.98
CA MET A 138 12.61 -6.71 8.44
C MET A 138 13.41 -7.41 9.55
N GLU A 139 14.04 -6.67 10.46
CA GLU A 139 14.81 -7.20 11.59
C GLU A 139 13.94 -7.98 12.60
N ALA A 140 12.66 -7.60 12.71
CA ALA A 140 11.70 -8.30 13.55
C ALA A 140 11.02 -9.51 12.86
N ASN A 141 11.53 -9.97 11.71
CA ASN A 141 10.94 -11.03 10.87
C ASN A 141 9.48 -10.76 10.47
N GLY A 142 9.11 -9.49 10.31
CA GLY A 142 7.74 -9.10 9.96
C GLY A 142 7.32 -9.56 8.57
N LEU A 143 8.26 -9.59 7.60
CA LEU A 143 7.97 -10.05 6.24
C LEU A 143 7.44 -11.50 6.21
N GLU A 144 7.99 -12.40 7.02
CA GLU A 144 7.54 -13.80 7.09
C GLU A 144 6.09 -13.89 7.58
N SER A 145 5.73 -13.12 8.62
CA SER A 145 4.37 -13.11 9.16
C SER A 145 3.37 -12.52 8.17
N LEU A 146 3.76 -11.47 7.44
CA LEU A 146 2.93 -10.90 6.38
C LEU A 146 2.74 -11.87 5.21
N LEU A 147 3.80 -12.56 4.78
CA LEU A 147 3.72 -13.56 3.71
C LEU A 147 2.83 -14.74 4.09
N LEU A 148 2.88 -15.19 5.35
CA LEU A 148 1.99 -16.22 5.85
C LEU A 148 0.51 -15.79 5.73
N ASN A 149 0.19 -14.56 6.15
CA ASN A 149 -1.18 -14.04 6.03
C ASN A 149 -1.58 -13.84 4.57
N PHE A 150 -0.68 -13.38 3.70
CA PHE A 150 -0.98 -13.22 2.28
C PHE A 150 -1.29 -14.54 1.57
N THR A 151 -0.52 -15.59 1.86
CA THR A 151 -0.58 -16.86 1.14
C THR A 151 -1.54 -17.88 1.74
N SER A 152 -1.72 -17.87 3.07
CA SER A 152 -2.35 -18.97 3.81
C SER A 152 -3.59 -18.57 4.61
N ASP A 153 -3.91 -17.28 4.73
CA ASP A 153 -5.10 -16.84 5.47
C ASP A 153 -6.38 -17.21 4.72
N THR A 154 -7.40 -17.66 5.45
CA THR A 154 -8.70 -18.00 4.88
C THR A 154 -9.53 -16.76 4.55
N ASP A 155 -9.27 -15.64 5.22
CA ASP A 155 -9.99 -14.40 5.03
C ASP A 155 -9.38 -13.53 3.92
N MET A 156 -10.20 -13.22 2.91
CA MET A 156 -9.74 -12.48 1.73
C MET A 156 -9.34 -11.03 2.05
N HIS A 157 -9.98 -10.41 3.05
CA HIS A 157 -9.64 -9.04 3.45
C HIS A 157 -8.27 -8.99 4.11
N SER A 158 -7.99 -9.91 5.04
CA SER A 158 -6.69 -10.10 5.67
C SER A 158 -5.57 -10.35 4.66
N ARG A 159 -5.79 -11.23 3.68
CA ARG A 159 -4.84 -11.46 2.58
C ARG A 159 -4.54 -10.17 1.79
N THR A 160 -5.59 -9.40 1.50
CA THR A 160 -5.49 -8.14 0.74
C THR A 160 -4.69 -7.08 1.50
N GLN A 161 -4.88 -6.97 2.81
CA GLN A 161 -4.10 -6.04 3.65
C GLN A 161 -2.65 -6.49 3.82
N ALA A 162 -2.42 -7.79 4.02
CA ALA A 162 -1.08 -8.36 4.08
C ALA A 162 -0.28 -8.07 2.80
N LEU A 163 -0.89 -8.25 1.61
CA LEU A 163 -0.23 -7.90 0.34
C LEU A 163 0.06 -6.40 0.23
N GLY A 164 -0.84 -5.55 0.73
CA GLY A 164 -0.61 -4.11 0.81
C GLY A 164 0.62 -3.77 1.65
N ALA A 165 0.70 -4.33 2.85
CA ALA A 165 1.84 -4.15 3.74
C ALA A 165 3.15 -4.66 3.15
N ILE A 166 3.13 -5.83 2.48
CA ILE A 166 4.31 -6.35 1.77
C ILE A 166 4.74 -5.37 0.67
N SER A 167 3.81 -4.88 -0.14
CA SER A 167 4.10 -3.91 -1.20
C SER A 167 4.80 -2.67 -0.62
N SER A 168 4.29 -2.09 0.47
CA SER A 168 4.92 -0.93 1.12
C SER A 168 6.27 -1.25 1.74
N LEU A 169 6.44 -2.46 2.29
CA LEU A 169 7.66 -2.91 2.96
C LEU A 169 8.83 -3.13 1.98
N ILE A 170 8.54 -3.64 0.78
CA ILE A 170 9.59 -4.02 -0.19
C ILE A 170 9.90 -2.92 -1.21
N ARG A 171 9.03 -1.93 -1.39
CA ARG A 171 9.28 -0.79 -2.29
C ARG A 171 10.52 -0.02 -1.84
N HIS A 172 11.44 0.17 -2.80
CA HIS A 172 12.76 0.78 -2.63
C HIS A 172 13.62 0.12 -1.54
N ASN A 173 13.35 -1.16 -1.25
CA ASN A 173 14.06 -1.95 -0.25
C ASN A 173 14.53 -3.29 -0.85
N ASN A 174 15.76 -3.31 -1.36
CA ASN A 174 16.36 -4.47 -2.02
C ASN A 174 16.40 -5.73 -1.12
N SER A 175 16.57 -5.56 0.19
CA SER A 175 16.54 -6.68 1.13
C SER A 175 15.14 -7.30 1.23
N GLY A 176 14.10 -6.45 1.22
CA GLY A 176 12.70 -6.85 1.18
C GLY A 176 12.34 -7.56 -0.12
N ILE A 177 12.76 -7.04 -1.28
CA ILE A 177 12.55 -7.69 -2.59
C ILE A 177 13.22 -9.07 -2.62
N THR A 178 14.46 -9.16 -2.15
CA THR A 178 15.19 -10.44 -2.09
C THR A 178 14.49 -11.42 -1.15
N GLY A 179 14.07 -10.97 0.03
CA GLY A 179 13.32 -11.79 0.98
C GLY A 179 11.99 -12.29 0.40
N PHE A 180 11.25 -11.42 -0.29
CA PHE A 180 10.01 -11.77 -0.97
C PHE A 180 10.21 -12.85 -2.03
N ARG A 181 11.30 -12.76 -2.80
CA ARG A 181 11.66 -13.77 -3.81
C ARG A 181 12.04 -15.11 -3.18
N ILE A 182 12.88 -15.11 -2.14
CA ILE A 182 13.33 -16.32 -1.46
C ILE A 182 12.17 -17.07 -0.80
N ALA A 183 11.16 -16.34 -0.32
CA ALA A 183 9.99 -16.89 0.34
C ALA A 183 8.83 -17.22 -0.63
N ASP A 184 9.13 -17.45 -1.92
CA ASP A 184 8.16 -17.82 -2.97
C ASP A 184 6.98 -16.84 -3.12
N GLY A 185 7.19 -15.54 -2.86
CA GLY A 185 6.15 -14.52 -2.92
C GLY A 185 5.47 -14.41 -4.29
N TYR A 186 6.17 -14.73 -5.38
CA TYR A 186 5.61 -14.78 -6.75
C TYR A 186 4.54 -15.86 -6.93
N THR A 187 4.66 -17.00 -6.26
CA THR A 187 3.62 -18.03 -6.26
C THR A 187 2.35 -17.47 -5.63
N GLY A 188 2.48 -16.75 -4.51
CA GLY A 188 1.36 -16.03 -3.90
C GLY A 188 0.75 -14.98 -4.84
N LEU A 189 1.56 -14.26 -5.62
CA LEU A 189 1.05 -13.33 -6.64
C LEU A 189 0.25 -14.05 -7.72
N ARG A 190 0.73 -15.20 -8.21
CA ARG A 190 0.00 -16.01 -9.19
C ARG A 190 -1.38 -16.40 -8.64
N ASP A 191 -1.43 -16.95 -7.44
CA ASP A 191 -2.66 -17.40 -6.80
C ASP A 191 -3.61 -16.21 -6.50
N ALA A 192 -3.06 -15.02 -6.23
CA ALA A 192 -3.83 -13.79 -6.09
C ALA A 192 -4.47 -13.32 -7.40
N LEU A 193 -3.77 -13.45 -8.54
CA LEU A 193 -4.30 -13.13 -9.87
C LEU A 193 -5.43 -14.09 -10.29
N GLU A 194 -5.37 -15.35 -9.85
CA GLU A 194 -6.41 -16.37 -10.09
C GLU A 194 -7.63 -16.23 -9.18
N SER A 195 -7.56 -15.40 -8.13
CA SER A 195 -8.68 -15.21 -7.20
C SER A 195 -9.81 -14.38 -7.81
N ASP A 196 -11.04 -14.56 -7.30
CA ASP A 196 -12.19 -13.72 -7.70
C ASP A 196 -12.20 -12.32 -7.06
N SER A 197 -11.18 -11.98 -6.25
CA SER A 197 -11.13 -10.72 -5.51
C SER A 197 -10.47 -9.63 -6.34
N VAL A 198 -11.28 -8.74 -6.91
CA VAL A 198 -10.82 -7.59 -7.71
C VAL A 198 -9.77 -6.75 -6.98
N ARG A 199 -9.95 -6.55 -5.66
CA ARG A 199 -9.02 -5.77 -4.83
C ARG A 199 -7.67 -6.47 -4.68
N LEU A 200 -7.69 -7.79 -4.50
CA LEU A 200 -6.46 -8.59 -4.36
C LEU A 200 -5.72 -8.67 -5.70
N GLN A 201 -6.44 -8.97 -6.79
CA GLN A 201 -5.90 -9.00 -8.15
C GLN A 201 -5.20 -7.68 -8.51
N ARG A 202 -5.86 -6.54 -8.27
CA ARG A 202 -5.28 -5.22 -8.54
C ARG A 202 -4.00 -4.96 -7.75
N LYS A 203 -3.99 -5.27 -6.44
CA LYS A 203 -2.77 -5.13 -5.62
C LYS A 203 -1.65 -6.05 -6.12
N ALA A 204 -1.98 -7.27 -6.53
CA ALA A 204 -1.01 -8.22 -7.07
C ALA A 204 -0.43 -7.75 -8.40
N LEU A 205 -1.25 -7.26 -9.33
CA LEU A 205 -0.80 -6.68 -10.61
C LEU A 205 0.13 -5.47 -10.38
N ASN A 206 -0.25 -4.57 -9.47
CA ASN A 206 0.55 -3.38 -9.16
C ASN A 206 1.89 -3.74 -8.51
N LEU A 207 1.93 -4.75 -7.65
CA LEU A 207 3.19 -5.22 -7.05
C LEU A 207 4.05 -5.94 -8.08
N LEU A 208 3.46 -6.80 -8.92
CA LEU A 208 4.16 -7.47 -10.00
C LEU A 208 4.78 -6.48 -10.98
N HIS A 209 4.02 -5.46 -11.40
CA HIS A 209 4.53 -4.40 -12.26
C HIS A 209 5.74 -3.68 -11.64
N TYR A 210 5.65 -3.34 -10.35
CA TYR A 210 6.77 -2.74 -9.62
C TYR A 210 8.02 -3.65 -9.64
N LEU A 211 7.86 -4.93 -9.32
CA LEU A 211 8.98 -5.88 -9.28
C LEU A 211 9.65 -6.05 -10.65
N LEU A 212 8.86 -6.12 -11.72
CA LEU A 212 9.38 -6.21 -13.10
C LEU A 212 10.17 -4.97 -13.53
N GLN A 213 9.85 -3.79 -12.98
CA GLN A 213 10.63 -2.57 -13.23
C GLN A 213 11.95 -2.54 -12.47
N GLU A 214 12.00 -3.14 -11.28
CA GLU A 214 13.17 -3.09 -10.41
C GLU A 214 14.26 -4.09 -10.82
N ASN A 215 13.91 -5.31 -11.26
CA ASN A 215 14.90 -6.31 -11.61
C ASN A 215 14.58 -7.13 -12.87
N ASP A 216 15.52 -7.13 -13.83
CA ASP A 216 15.45 -7.94 -15.05
C ASP A 216 15.33 -9.46 -14.81
N SER A 217 15.77 -9.94 -13.64
CA SER A 217 15.66 -11.36 -13.27
C SER A 217 14.22 -11.78 -12.93
N ASP A 218 13.34 -10.84 -12.60
CA ASP A 218 11.94 -11.14 -12.28
C ASP A 218 11.09 -11.45 -13.53
N TYR A 219 11.58 -11.10 -14.72
CA TYR A 219 10.95 -11.45 -15.99
C TYR A 219 10.91 -12.97 -16.19
N ASP A 220 12.04 -13.65 -15.96
CA ASP A 220 12.13 -15.11 -16.14
C ASP A 220 11.19 -15.83 -15.16
N ILE A 221 11.13 -15.38 -13.89
CA ILE A 221 10.22 -15.91 -12.87
C ILE A 221 8.75 -15.72 -13.29
N ALA A 222 8.40 -14.53 -13.80
CA ALA A 222 7.03 -14.24 -14.24
C ALA A 222 6.60 -15.09 -15.46
N ILE A 223 7.55 -15.45 -16.33
CA ILE A 223 7.29 -16.36 -17.45
C ILE A 223 7.11 -17.78 -16.96
N GLU A 224 8.04 -18.29 -16.16
CA GLU A 224 8.04 -19.66 -15.64
C GLU A 224 6.76 -19.96 -14.84
N LEU A 225 6.26 -18.97 -14.09
CA LEU A 225 5.01 -19.08 -13.34
C LEU A 225 3.75 -18.81 -14.16
N GLY A 226 3.87 -18.47 -15.44
CA GLY A 226 2.73 -18.22 -16.32
C GLY A 226 1.96 -16.93 -16.02
N LEU A 227 2.54 -15.98 -15.27
CA LEU A 227 1.87 -14.73 -14.87
C LEU A 227 1.43 -13.90 -16.08
N HIS A 228 2.21 -13.94 -17.16
CA HIS A 228 1.85 -13.30 -18.43
C HIS A 228 0.54 -13.84 -19.01
N GLY A 229 0.30 -15.16 -18.97
CA GLY A 229 -0.97 -15.75 -19.42
C GLY A 229 -2.17 -15.29 -18.59
N LEU A 230 -1.99 -15.18 -17.27
CA LEU A 230 -3.01 -14.63 -16.37
C LEU A 230 -3.31 -13.17 -16.66
N MET A 231 -2.27 -12.34 -16.88
CA MET A 231 -2.47 -10.95 -17.28
C MET A 231 -3.21 -10.82 -18.62
N ILE A 232 -2.91 -11.65 -19.62
CA ILE A 232 -3.64 -11.67 -20.90
C ILE A 232 -5.14 -11.95 -20.67
N HIS A 233 -5.48 -12.88 -19.78
CA HIS A 233 -6.86 -13.14 -19.40
C HIS A 233 -7.51 -11.93 -18.71
N LEU A 234 -6.79 -11.28 -17.79
CA LEU A 234 -7.27 -10.13 -17.02
C LEU A 234 -7.46 -8.85 -17.86
N VAL A 235 -6.84 -8.73 -19.03
CA VAL A 235 -7.16 -7.67 -20.02
C VAL A 235 -8.62 -7.74 -20.47
N SER A 236 -9.29 -8.90 -20.36
CA SER A 236 -10.71 -9.06 -20.65
C SER A 236 -11.62 -8.86 -19.43
N SER A 237 -11.09 -8.37 -18.30
CA SER A 237 -11.87 -8.12 -17.07
C SER A 237 -12.92 -7.03 -17.28
N PHE A 238 -14.07 -7.16 -16.61
CA PHE A 238 -15.09 -6.11 -16.58
C PHE A 238 -14.63 -4.87 -15.77
N ASP A 239 -13.70 -5.05 -14.84
CA ASP A 239 -13.15 -3.98 -14.01
C ASP A 239 -12.04 -3.22 -14.74
N ALA A 240 -12.19 -1.91 -14.91
CA ALA A 240 -11.26 -1.06 -15.65
C ALA A 240 -9.87 -1.01 -14.99
N ASP A 241 -9.82 -0.87 -13.65
CA ASP A 241 -8.55 -0.83 -12.91
C ASP A 241 -7.75 -2.13 -13.11
N ILE A 242 -8.41 -3.29 -13.18
CA ILE A 242 -7.76 -4.57 -13.49
C ILE A 242 -7.22 -4.58 -14.92
N ARG A 243 -8.01 -4.17 -15.92
CA ARG A 243 -7.57 -4.16 -17.31
C ARG A 243 -6.33 -3.28 -17.48
N GLU A 244 -6.36 -2.07 -16.93
CA GLU A 244 -5.23 -1.14 -16.97
C GLU A 244 -3.99 -1.72 -16.27
N ALA A 245 -4.14 -2.27 -15.07
CA ALA A 245 -3.02 -2.86 -14.34
C ALA A 245 -2.43 -4.08 -15.08
N ALA A 246 -3.28 -4.91 -15.70
CA ALA A 246 -2.84 -6.04 -16.52
C ALA A 246 -2.10 -5.58 -17.78
N LEU A 247 -2.59 -4.55 -18.47
CA LEU A 247 -1.94 -3.95 -19.63
C LEU A 247 -0.57 -3.35 -19.27
N ARG A 248 -0.45 -2.66 -18.12
CA ARG A 248 0.83 -2.15 -17.60
C ARG A 248 1.85 -3.27 -17.38
N GLY A 249 1.42 -4.36 -16.75
CA GLY A 249 2.28 -5.53 -16.52
C GLY A 249 2.73 -6.19 -17.82
N LEU A 250 1.82 -6.37 -18.78
CA LEU A 250 2.14 -6.94 -20.11
C LEU A 250 3.07 -6.05 -20.92
N LEU A 251 2.86 -4.73 -20.89
CA LEU A 251 3.72 -3.77 -21.56
C LEU A 251 5.13 -3.81 -20.98
N GLU A 252 5.27 -3.91 -19.66
CA GLU A 252 6.59 -4.05 -19.04
C GLU A 252 7.28 -5.33 -19.50
N LEU A 253 6.59 -6.48 -19.49
CA LEU A 253 7.13 -7.74 -20.02
C LEU A 253 7.51 -7.66 -21.50
N ALA A 254 6.72 -6.97 -22.33
CA ALA A 254 6.97 -6.82 -23.76
C ALA A 254 8.20 -5.95 -24.08
N LYS A 255 8.61 -5.05 -23.19
CA LYS A 255 9.86 -4.27 -23.37
C LYS A 255 11.10 -5.17 -23.34
N ASN A 256 11.04 -6.30 -22.62
CA ASN A 256 12.14 -7.25 -22.58
C ASN A 256 12.17 -8.09 -23.86
N ARG A 257 13.05 -7.68 -24.80
CA ARG A 257 13.19 -8.23 -26.15
C ARG A 257 13.46 -9.75 -26.22
N LYS A 258 13.92 -10.38 -25.13
CA LYS A 258 14.08 -11.83 -25.05
C LYS A 258 12.72 -12.55 -25.14
N LEU A 259 11.64 -11.97 -24.62
CA LEU A 259 10.31 -12.58 -24.64
C LEU A 259 9.68 -12.58 -26.03
N CYS A 260 9.84 -11.48 -26.78
CA CYS A 260 9.23 -11.32 -28.10
C CYS A 260 9.85 -12.23 -29.18
N THR A 261 11.00 -12.86 -28.90
CA THR A 261 11.76 -13.67 -29.86
C THR A 261 11.69 -15.17 -29.61
N CYS A 262 11.24 -15.60 -28.43
CA CYS A 262 11.42 -16.99 -27.96
C CYS A 262 10.09 -17.73 -27.80
N GLY A 263 9.24 -17.79 -28.83
CA GLY A 263 8.03 -18.66 -28.88
C GLY A 263 7.07 -18.57 -27.69
N SER A 264 7.21 -17.54 -26.85
CA SER A 264 6.44 -17.34 -25.63
C SER A 264 5.03 -16.88 -26.01
N SER A 265 4.05 -17.03 -25.12
CA SER A 265 2.69 -16.54 -25.42
C SER A 265 2.59 -15.00 -25.45
N LEU A 266 3.69 -14.28 -25.36
CA LEU A 266 3.80 -12.84 -25.62
C LEU A 266 4.42 -12.54 -27.00
N GLY A 267 4.76 -13.56 -27.77
CA GLY A 267 5.28 -13.42 -29.13
C GLY A 267 4.22 -12.91 -30.11
N LYS A 268 4.69 -12.32 -31.22
CA LYS A 268 3.87 -11.79 -32.33
C LYS A 268 2.84 -12.78 -32.87
N ASP A 269 3.10 -14.07 -32.70
CA ASP A 269 2.28 -15.16 -33.24
C ASP A 269 1.12 -15.56 -32.29
N ASN A 270 0.96 -14.90 -31.13
CA ASN A 270 -0.19 -15.17 -30.27
C ASN A 270 -1.46 -14.50 -30.81
N GLU A 271 -2.15 -15.21 -31.71
CA GLU A 271 -3.44 -14.80 -32.27
C GLU A 271 -4.50 -14.49 -31.21
N LYS A 272 -4.50 -15.18 -30.07
CA LYS A 272 -5.46 -14.91 -28.98
C LYS A 272 -5.22 -13.54 -28.35
N LEU A 273 -3.96 -13.20 -28.07
CA LEU A 273 -3.60 -11.89 -27.53
C LEU A 273 -3.96 -10.79 -28.52
N ARG A 274 -3.64 -10.99 -29.81
CA ARG A 274 -4.01 -10.05 -30.87
C ARG A 274 -5.52 -9.80 -30.91
N GLN A 275 -6.32 -10.88 -30.92
CA GLN A 275 -7.78 -10.77 -30.93
C GLN A 275 -8.33 -10.04 -29.70
N ILE A 276 -7.83 -10.36 -28.50
CA ILE A 276 -8.24 -9.68 -27.26
C ILE A 276 -7.95 -8.17 -27.35
N LEU A 277 -6.74 -7.79 -27.78
CA LEU A 277 -6.38 -6.38 -27.92
C LEU A 277 -7.23 -5.67 -28.99
N GLU A 278 -7.49 -6.31 -30.13
CA GLU A 278 -8.38 -5.77 -31.17
C GLU A 278 -9.80 -5.55 -30.65
N ASP A 279 -10.33 -6.46 -29.84
CA ASP A 279 -11.67 -6.36 -29.27
C ASP A 279 -11.74 -5.27 -28.19
N GLN A 280 -10.70 -5.09 -27.38
CA GLN A 280 -10.61 -3.95 -26.44
C GLN A 280 -10.49 -2.62 -27.18
N ILE A 281 -9.67 -2.54 -28.22
CA ILE A 281 -9.53 -1.35 -29.07
C ILE A 281 -10.89 -0.96 -29.67
N LYS A 282 -11.63 -1.91 -30.26
CA LYS A 282 -12.98 -1.67 -30.78
C LYS A 282 -13.93 -1.20 -29.68
N GLY A 283 -13.85 -1.79 -28.49
CA GLY A 283 -14.64 -1.40 -27.32
C GLY A 283 -14.43 0.07 -26.97
N ILE A 284 -13.16 0.51 -26.87
CA ILE A 284 -12.81 1.90 -26.57
C ILE A 284 -13.26 2.85 -27.70
N SER A 285 -13.10 2.47 -28.97
CA SER A 285 -13.54 3.30 -30.10
C SER A 285 -15.06 3.55 -30.15
N LEU A 286 -15.85 2.73 -29.46
CA LEU A 286 -17.32 2.85 -29.38
C LEU A 286 -17.79 3.67 -28.16
N LEU A 287 -16.88 4.06 -27.26
CA LEU A 287 -17.21 4.83 -26.07
C LEU A 287 -17.66 6.27 -26.41
N SER A 288 -18.47 6.84 -25.52
CA SER A 288 -18.87 8.25 -25.63
C SER A 288 -17.67 9.17 -25.37
N GLN A 289 -17.77 10.45 -25.76
CA GLN A 289 -16.68 11.40 -25.55
C GLN A 289 -16.37 11.66 -24.06
N GLU A 290 -17.36 11.51 -23.18
CA GLU A 290 -17.16 11.61 -21.73
C GLU A 290 -16.42 10.36 -21.21
N ASP A 291 -16.82 9.16 -21.65
CA ASP A 291 -16.21 7.89 -21.24
C ASP A 291 -14.78 7.71 -21.79
N LEU A 292 -14.47 8.32 -22.93
CA LEU A 292 -13.13 8.32 -23.51
C LEU A 292 -12.10 9.03 -22.61
N SER A 293 -12.52 10.05 -21.86
CA SER A 293 -11.62 10.73 -20.90
C SER A 293 -11.29 9.83 -19.71
N ALA A 294 -12.25 8.99 -19.28
CA ALA A 294 -12.04 8.03 -18.21
C ALA A 294 -11.17 6.84 -18.64
N ALA A 295 -11.19 6.46 -19.92
CA ALA A 295 -10.41 5.36 -20.50
C ALA A 295 -9.09 5.81 -21.16
N GLU A 296 -8.62 7.03 -20.91
CA GLU A 296 -7.44 7.58 -21.60
C GLU A 296 -6.16 6.80 -21.26
N GLU A 297 -6.00 6.38 -20.01
CA GLU A 297 -4.85 5.57 -19.58
C GLU A 297 -4.88 4.18 -20.24
N GLU A 298 -6.03 3.50 -20.20
CA GLU A 298 -6.25 2.22 -20.89
C GLU A 298 -5.91 2.32 -22.39
N ARG A 299 -6.37 3.39 -23.05
CA ARG A 299 -6.10 3.65 -24.47
C ARG A 299 -4.61 3.80 -24.75
N GLN A 300 -3.89 4.60 -23.96
CA GLN A 300 -2.46 4.82 -24.15
C GLN A 300 -1.65 3.54 -23.94
N LEU A 301 -2.05 2.71 -22.96
CA LEU A 301 -1.42 1.42 -22.68
C LEU A 301 -1.64 0.42 -23.83
N LEU A 302 -2.87 0.35 -24.36
CA LEU A 302 -3.20 -0.52 -25.50
C LEU A 302 -2.41 -0.14 -26.74
N ASP A 303 -2.34 1.16 -27.08
CA ASP A 303 -1.56 1.63 -28.23
C ASP A 303 -0.07 1.32 -28.05
N SER A 304 0.49 1.62 -26.87
CA SER A 304 1.89 1.34 -26.56
C SER A 304 2.20 -0.15 -26.64
N LEU A 305 1.33 -1.00 -26.09
CA LEU A 305 1.49 -2.45 -26.12
C LEU A 305 1.37 -2.99 -27.56
N TRP A 306 0.41 -2.51 -28.33
CA TRP A 306 0.22 -2.88 -29.73
C TRP A 306 1.45 -2.57 -30.58
N VAL A 307 1.96 -1.34 -30.49
CA VAL A 307 3.16 -0.90 -31.20
C VAL A 307 4.37 -1.73 -30.78
N THR A 308 4.53 -1.99 -29.48
CA THR A 308 5.65 -2.77 -28.94
C THR A 308 5.62 -4.22 -29.41
N LEU A 309 4.43 -4.83 -29.47
CA LEU A 309 4.27 -6.23 -29.88
C LEU A 309 4.36 -6.40 -31.39
N TYR A 310 3.65 -5.58 -32.18
CA TYR A 310 3.46 -5.83 -33.62
C TYR A 310 4.31 -4.94 -34.54
N ASN A 311 4.90 -3.84 -34.03
CA ASN A 311 5.58 -2.80 -34.82
C ASN A 311 4.68 -2.14 -35.88
N GLU A 312 3.37 -2.07 -35.61
CA GLU A 312 2.36 -1.45 -36.46
C GLU A 312 1.58 -0.40 -35.64
N PRO A 313 1.02 0.66 -36.26
CA PRO A 313 0.13 1.57 -35.55
C PRO A 313 -1.16 0.85 -35.14
N SER A 314 -1.69 1.14 -33.95
CA SER A 314 -3.02 0.64 -33.55
C SER A 314 -4.13 1.39 -34.30
N SER A 315 -5.35 0.86 -34.26
CA SER A 315 -6.52 1.50 -34.88
C SER A 315 -7.24 2.51 -33.97
N LEU A 316 -6.62 2.93 -32.86
CA LEU A 316 -7.17 3.85 -31.86
C LEU A 316 -7.08 5.33 -32.27
#